data_AF-A0A3R9TKG7-F1
#
_entry.id   AF-A0A3R9TKG7-F1
#
_cell.length_a   1.000
_cell.length_b   1.000
_cell.length_c   1.000
_cell.angle_alpha   90.00
_cell.angle_beta   90.00
_cell.angle_gamma   90.00
#
_symmetry.space_group_name_H-M   'P 1'
#
loop_
_entity.id
_entity.type
_entity.pdbx_description
1 polymer ?
#
loop_
_entity_poly.entity_id
_entity_poly.type
_entity_poly.pdbx_seq_one_letter_code
_entity_poly.pdbx_strand_id
1 'polypeptide(L)'
;MSDPQLSLSEYLGTVQEVIRLTFDEPVWVRAEIRNLNVKGGHYYLELAEKDADTDKVIASCKATIWKFSASKIVLKFERET
;
A
#
# COMPACT_ATOMS: atom_id res chain seq x y z
N MET A 1 3.66 12.16 -34.80
CA MET A 1 2.47 12.10 -33.92
C MET A 1 2.90 12.70 -32.60
N SER A 2 2.10 13.62 -32.04
CA SER A 2 2.34 14.16 -30.70
C SER A 2 1.98 13.12 -29.65
N ASP A 3 2.84 12.91 -28.66
CA ASP A 3 2.57 11.99 -27.55
C ASP A 3 1.34 12.45 -26.75
N PRO A 4 0.48 11.53 -26.30
CA PRO A 4 -0.67 11.87 -25.48
C PRO A 4 -0.21 12.47 -24.14
N GLN A 5 -0.71 13.67 -23.82
CA GLN A 5 -0.43 14.36 -22.57
C GLN A 5 -1.65 14.29 -21.67
N LEU A 6 -1.52 13.65 -20.51
CA LEU A 6 -2.57 13.54 -19.49
C LEU A 6 -2.20 14.41 -18.29
N SER A 7 -3.20 15.05 -17.69
CA SER A 7 -3.09 15.57 -16.33
C SER A 7 -2.87 14.44 -15.34
N LEU A 8 -2.31 14.76 -14.16
CA LEU A 8 -2.12 13.78 -13.10
C LEU A 8 -3.45 13.10 -12.69
N SER A 9 -4.54 13.86 -12.65
CA SER A 9 -5.87 13.34 -12.34
C SER A 9 -6.38 12.35 -13.38
N GLU A 10 -6.16 12.62 -14.68
CA GLU A 10 -6.55 11.71 -15.74
C GLU A 10 -5.76 10.41 -15.65
N TYR A 11 -4.43 10.51 -15.52
CA TYR A 11 -3.57 9.34 -15.43
C TYR A 11 -3.90 8.46 -14.22
N LEU A 12 -4.04 9.05 -13.03
CA LEU A 12 -4.38 8.30 -11.81
C LEU A 12 -5.81 7.74 -11.87
N GLY A 13 -6.74 8.44 -12.53
CA GLY A 13 -8.08 7.93 -12.81
C GLY A 13 -8.04 6.65 -13.64
N THR A 14 -7.24 6.63 -14.71
CA THR A 14 -7.04 5.44 -15.56
C THR A 14 -6.41 4.29 -14.77
N VAL A 15 -5.37 4.54 -13.97
CA VAL A 15 -4.76 3.50 -13.12
C VAL A 15 -5.79 2.88 -12.18
N GLN A 16 -6.63 3.72 -11.55
CA GLN A 16 -7.67 3.25 -10.65
C GLN A 16 -8.75 2.42 -11.37
N GLU A 17 -9.12 2.81 -12.58
CA GLU A 17 -10.09 2.08 -13.41
C GLU A 17 -9.55 0.72 -13.83
N VAL A 18 -8.31 0.65 -14.31
CA VAL A 18 -7.67 -0.63 -14.68
C VAL A 18 -7.66 -1.59 -13.50
N ILE A 19 -7.32 -1.12 -12.29
CA ILE A 19 -7.34 -1.96 -11.08
C ILE A 19 -8.76 -2.48 -10.81
N ARG A 20 -9.79 -1.62 -10.85
CA ARG A 20 -11.19 -2.02 -10.61
C ARG A 20 -11.74 -2.99 -11.64
N LEU A 21 -11.35 -2.84 -12.91
CA LEU A 21 -11.77 -3.74 -13.98
C LEU A 21 -11.03 -5.08 -13.92
N THR A 22 -9.84 -5.11 -13.34
CA THR A 22 -9.00 -6.32 -13.24
C THR A 22 -9.39 -7.19 -12.04
N PHE A 23 -9.79 -6.58 -10.92
CA PHE A 23 -10.14 -7.28 -9.69
C PHE A 23 -11.63 -7.08 -9.38
N ASP A 24 -12.42 -8.16 -9.47
CA ASP A 24 -13.87 -8.15 -9.21
C ASP A 24 -14.22 -7.70 -7.77
N GLU A 25 -13.31 -7.95 -6.82
CA GLU A 25 -13.46 -7.61 -5.42
C GLU A 25 -12.12 -7.10 -4.82
N PRO A 26 -12.15 -6.37 -3.68
CA PRO A 26 -10.94 -6.00 -2.97
C PRO A 26 -10.09 -7.22 -2.62
N VAL A 27 -8.81 -7.18 -2.96
CA VAL A 27 -7.87 -8.27 -2.71
C VAL A 27 -7.07 -8.05 -1.43
N TRP A 28 -6.88 -9.13 -0.67
CA TRP A 28 -5.92 -9.15 0.43
C TRP A 28 -4.52 -9.46 -0.09
N VAL A 29 -3.53 -8.72 0.39
CA VAL A 29 -2.12 -8.92 0.05
C VAL A 29 -1.37 -9.38 1.31
N ARG A 30 -0.50 -10.38 1.14
CA ARG A 30 0.43 -10.82 2.17
C ARG A 30 1.81 -10.21 1.88
N ALA A 31 2.39 -9.52 2.85
CA ALA A 31 3.71 -8.93 2.76
C ALA A 31 4.34 -8.80 4.16
N GLU A 32 5.66 -8.62 4.20
CA GLU A 32 6.41 -8.26 5.40
C GLU A 32 6.52 -6.74 5.53
N ILE A 33 6.54 -6.24 6.78
CA ILE A 33 6.87 -4.84 7.05
C ILE A 33 8.39 -4.73 7.15
N ARG A 34 9.02 -4.15 6.13
CA ARG A 34 10.46 -3.93 6.09
C ARG A 34 10.89 -2.69 6.87
N ASN A 35 10.03 -1.66 6.85
CA ASN A 35 10.27 -0.42 7.59
C ASN A 35 8.94 0.19 8.02
N LEU A 36 8.93 0.86 9.17
CA LEU A 36 7.80 1.59 9.70
C LEU A 36 8.30 2.93 10.28
N ASN A 37 7.74 4.03 9.76
CA ASN A 37 7.95 5.36 10.31
C ASN A 37 6.63 6.00 10.71
N VAL A 38 6.58 6.59 11.90
CA VAL A 38 5.39 7.27 12.42
C VAL A 38 5.66 8.77 12.50
N LYS A 39 4.89 9.56 11.74
CA LYS A 39 5.03 11.03 11.73
C LYS A 39 3.66 11.69 11.70
N GLY A 40 3.43 12.61 12.64
CA GLY A 40 2.14 13.31 12.75
C GLY A 40 0.95 12.39 13.05
N GLY A 41 1.21 11.18 13.56
CA GLY A 41 0.20 10.14 13.78
C GLY A 41 -0.12 9.29 12.54
N HIS A 42 0.49 9.56 11.39
CA HIS A 42 0.42 8.69 10.20
C HIS A 42 1.50 7.63 10.26
N TYR A 43 1.19 6.42 9.78
CA TYR A 43 2.10 5.29 9.72
C TYR A 43 2.48 5.07 8.26
N TYR A 44 3.74 5.31 7.95
CA TYR A 44 4.33 5.09 6.64
C TYR A 44 5.10 3.78 6.67
N LEU A 45 4.63 2.81 5.90
CA LEU A 45 5.14 1.45 5.84
C LEU A 45 5.90 1.26 4.52
N GLU A 46 7.01 0.53 4.59
CA GLU A 46 7.60 -0.12 3.42
C GLU A 46 7.31 -1.60 3.53
N LEU A 47 6.59 -2.12 2.55
CA LEU A 47 6.24 -3.53 2.45
C LEU A 47 7.22 -4.24 1.51
N ALA A 48 7.55 -5.48 1.84
CA ALA A 48 8.37 -6.34 1.00
C ALA A 48 7.80 -7.75 0.95
N GLU A 49 7.97 -8.41 -0.19
CA GLU A 49 7.81 -9.86 -0.33
C GLU A 49 9.20 -10.44 -0.59
N LYS A 50 9.52 -11.54 0.10
CA LYS A 50 10.79 -12.23 -0.06
C LYS A 50 10.56 -13.63 -0.61
N ASP A 51 11.48 -14.05 -1.47
CA ASP A 51 11.61 -15.43 -1.88
C ASP A 51 12.00 -16.30 -0.67
N ALA A 52 11.28 -17.39 -0.45
CA ALA A 52 11.43 -18.21 0.75
C ALA A 52 12.77 -18.96 0.82
N ASP A 53 13.34 -19.30 -0.34
CA ASP A 53 14.57 -20.10 -0.41
C ASP A 53 15.83 -19.23 -0.39
N THR A 54 15.76 -18.04 -0.99
CA THR A 54 16.92 -17.17 -1.19
C THR A 54 16.95 -15.93 -0.30
N ASP A 55 15.87 -15.64 0.45
CA ASP A 55 15.66 -14.42 1.25
C ASP A 55 15.75 -13.11 0.42
N LYS A 56 15.74 -13.20 -0.91
CA LYS A 56 15.80 -12.04 -1.81
C LYS A 56 14.44 -11.34 -1.86
N VAL A 57 14.44 -10.02 -1.80
CA VAL A 57 13.23 -9.22 -2.01
C VAL A 57 12.80 -9.32 -3.48
N ILE A 58 11.61 -9.84 -3.72
CA ILE A 58 11.02 -10.03 -5.06
C ILE A 58 9.95 -9.00 -5.40
N ALA A 59 9.31 -8.41 -4.39
CA ALA A 59 8.39 -7.29 -4.57
C ALA A 59 8.51 -6.30 -3.42
N SER A 60 8.24 -5.01 -3.67
CA SER A 60 8.16 -4.00 -2.62
C SER A 60 7.24 -2.85 -3.01
N CYS A 61 6.58 -2.26 -2.01
CA CYS A 61 5.78 -1.06 -2.21
C CYS A 61 5.69 -0.23 -0.92
N LYS A 62 5.29 1.04 -1.06
CA LYS A 62 4.96 1.89 0.09
C LYS A 62 3.48 1.76 0.42
N ALA A 63 3.15 1.72 1.70
CA ALA A 63 1.78 1.78 2.19
C ALA A 63 1.66 2.87 3.26
N THR A 64 0.47 3.48 3.36
CA THR A 64 0.20 4.53 4.35
C THR A 64 -1.07 4.19 5.11
N ILE A 65 -0.99 4.17 6.45
CA ILE A 65 -2.15 4.20 7.32
C ILE A 65 -2.29 5.61 7.86
N TRP A 66 -3.36 6.29 7.46
CA TRP A 66 -3.62 7.66 7.90
C TRP A 66 -4.01 7.70 9.38
N LYS A 67 -3.65 8.77 10.09
CA LYS A 67 -3.85 8.97 11.53
C LYS A 67 -5.23 8.54 12.04
N PHE A 68 -6.29 8.89 11.32
CA PHE A 68 -7.65 8.56 11.72
C PHE A 68 -7.94 7.06 11.67
N SER A 69 -7.40 6.34 10.69
CA SER A 69 -7.49 4.88 10.63
C SER A 69 -6.53 4.24 11.63
N ALA A 70 -5.32 4.78 11.75
CA ALA A 70 -4.29 4.26 12.64
C ALA A 70 -4.76 4.25 14.10
N SER A 71 -5.38 5.34 14.59
CA SER A 71 -5.88 5.40 15.96
C SER A 71 -6.90 4.31 16.30
N LYS A 72 -7.72 3.90 15.32
CA LYS A 72 -8.69 2.80 15.50
C LYS A 72 -8.05 1.43 15.42
N ILE A 73 -7.10 1.25 14.50
CA ILE A 73 -6.44 -0.03 14.26
C ILE A 73 -5.53 -0.35 15.45
N VAL A 74 -4.61 0.55 15.80
CA VAL A 74 -3.59 0.33 16.84
C VAL A 74 -4.23 0.10 18.20
N LEU A 75 -5.24 0.91 18.56
CA LEU A 75 -5.95 0.77 19.83
C LEU A 75 -6.61 -0.61 20.01
N LYS A 76 -7.04 -1.25 18.92
CA LYS A 76 -7.58 -2.62 19.01
C LYS A 76 -6.48 -3.61 19.37
N PHE A 77 -5.32 -3.54 18.73
CA PHE A 77 -4.20 -4.44 19.01
C PHE A 77 -3.64 -4.25 20.42
N GLU A 78 -3.49 -3.01 20.89
CA GLU A 78 -3.01 -2.69 22.24
C GLU A 78 -3.91 -3.24 23.36
N ARG A 79 -5.20 -3.47 23.08
CA ARG A 79 -6.14 -4.02 24.07
C ARG A 79 -6.15 -5.55 24.15
N GLU A 80 -5.68 -6.20 23.09
CA GLU A 80 -5.66 -7.66 22.96
C GLU A 80 -4.29 -8.25 23.33
N THR A 81 -3.31 -7.41 23.71
CA THR A 81 -1.97 -7.78 24.19
C THR A 81 -1.87 -7.54 25.69
#